data_AF-A0A9P7VTG6-F1
#
_entry.id   AF-A0A9P7VTG6-F1
#
_cell.length_a   1.000
_cell.length_b   1.000
_cell.length_c   1.000
_cell.angle_alpha   90.00
_cell.angle_beta   90.00
_cell.angle_gamma   90.00
#
_symmetry.space_group_name_H-M   'P 1'
#
loop_
_entity.id
_entity.type
_entity.pdbx_description
1 polymer ?
#
loop_
_entity_poly.entity_id
_entity_poly.type
_entity_poly.pdbx_seq_one_letter_code
_entity_poly.pdbx_strand_id
1 'polypeptide(L)'
;MTIRLGVALYYVRNDATDPHPYFHWVLVATEATSWQASLSATYTFEIIRTFDAPGLPGRWQRSFRKCNGGNSRAFRGIVEFAQTDLDMDSVRRVIESHSATDEGWRIQGPNGWSCATWVLCVMLTLEEMAIFDLPDNLTPEMLYDSILGEGYRIVMANVPSNPIPVVQLAAR
;
A
#
# COMPACT_ATOMS: atom_id res chain seq x y z
N MET A 1 4.47 -21.72 -5.09
CA MET A 1 4.62 -20.93 -3.86
C MET A 1 3.64 -19.79 -4.00
N THR A 2 2.82 -19.54 -2.99
CA THR A 2 1.78 -18.50 -3.08
C THR A 2 2.34 -17.18 -2.57
N ILE A 3 2.16 -16.12 -3.36
CA ILE A 3 2.51 -14.75 -2.97
C ILE A 3 1.32 -14.10 -2.30
N ARG A 4 1.55 -13.48 -1.15
CA ARG A 4 0.57 -12.62 -0.47
C ARG A 4 0.80 -11.18 -0.86
N LEU A 5 -0.27 -10.45 -1.15
CA LEU A 5 -0.27 -9.05 -1.50
C LEU A 5 -1.11 -8.26 -0.50
N GLY A 6 -0.60 -7.11 -0.07
CA GLY A 6 -1.29 -6.26 0.89
C GLY A 6 -0.86 -4.81 0.83
N VAL A 7 -1.56 -3.97 1.59
CA VAL A 7 -1.19 -2.56 1.80
C VAL A 7 -0.75 -2.40 3.24
N ALA A 8 0.53 -2.10 3.44
CA ALA A 8 1.07 -1.70 4.74
C ALA A 8 0.70 -0.23 5.01
N LEU A 9 0.10 0.00 6.16
CA LEU A 9 -0.42 1.30 6.57
C LEU A 9 0.47 1.95 7.61
N TYR A 10 0.90 3.17 7.34
CA TYR A 10 1.68 4.01 8.25
C TYR A 10 0.88 5.26 8.60
N TYR A 11 0.48 5.39 9.86
CA TYR A 11 -0.28 6.54 10.32
C TYR A 11 0.67 7.71 10.64
N VAL A 12 0.72 8.67 9.74
CA VAL A 12 1.52 9.89 9.85
C VAL A 12 0.70 10.91 10.61
N ARG A 13 1.14 11.24 11.84
CA ARG A 13 0.45 12.21 12.70
C ARG A 13 0.86 13.64 12.42
N ASN A 14 2.14 13.83 12.11
CA ASN A 14 2.76 15.13 11.91
C ASN A 14 3.60 15.04 10.65
N ASP A 15 3.19 15.75 9.60
CA ASP A 15 4.01 16.05 8.43
C ASP A 15 4.10 17.58 8.33
N ALA A 16 5.28 18.10 8.01
CA ALA A 16 5.44 19.54 7.78
C ALA A 16 4.71 20.02 6.51
N THR A 17 4.42 19.08 5.59
CA THR A 17 3.82 19.34 4.28
C THR A 17 2.31 19.08 4.24
N ASP A 18 1.76 18.33 5.20
CA ASP A 18 0.33 18.08 5.33
C ASP A 18 -0.14 18.41 6.76
N PRO A 19 -1.06 19.37 6.94
CA PRO A 19 -1.54 19.77 8.26
C PRO A 19 -2.43 18.72 8.93
N HIS A 20 -2.93 17.71 8.21
CA HIS A 20 -3.83 16.70 8.76
C HIS A 20 -3.16 15.32 8.85
N PRO A 21 -3.43 14.54 9.90
CA PRO A 21 -2.99 13.15 9.96
C PRO A 21 -3.56 12.33 8.81
N TYR A 22 -2.71 11.49 8.20
CA TYR A 22 -3.10 10.64 7.07
C TYR A 22 -2.40 9.27 7.15
N PHE A 23 -2.85 8.35 6.30
CA PHE A 23 -2.17 7.07 6.11
C PHE A 23 -1.26 7.14 4.89
N HIS A 24 0.04 6.96 5.09
CA HIS A 24 0.94 6.60 4.01
C HIS A 24 0.78 5.11 3.72
N TRP A 25 0.61 4.77 2.45
CA TRP A 25 0.38 3.41 1.99
C TRP A 25 1.65 2.89 1.34
N VAL A 26 1.98 1.64 1.63
CA VAL A 26 3.07 0.93 0.97
C VAL A 26 2.52 -0.39 0.48
N LEU A 27 2.58 -0.65 -0.83
CA LEU A 27 2.23 -1.96 -1.36
C LEU A 27 3.28 -2.96 -0.89
N VAL A 28 2.83 -4.11 -0.38
CA VAL A 28 3.70 -5.15 0.15
C VAL A 28 3.40 -6.49 -0.49
N ALA A 29 4.46 -7.25 -0.74
CA ALA A 29 4.37 -8.61 -1.27
C ALA A 29 5.30 -9.54 -0.49
N THR A 30 4.89 -10.78 -0.22
CA THR A 30 5.76 -11.77 0.42
C THR A 30 5.51 -13.19 -0.07
N GLU A 31 6.59 -13.98 -0.11
CA GLU A 31 6.59 -15.43 -0.32
C GLU A 31 6.36 -16.21 0.99
N ALA A 32 6.31 -15.51 2.13
CA ALA A 32 6.12 -16.15 3.42
C ALA A 32 4.72 -16.75 3.55
N THR A 33 4.61 -17.85 4.29
CA THR A 33 3.33 -18.54 4.54
C THR A 33 2.32 -17.67 5.29
N SER A 34 2.80 -16.66 6.02
CA SER A 34 2.01 -15.60 6.65
C SER A 34 2.85 -14.32 6.79
N TRP A 35 2.20 -13.17 6.96
CA TRP A 35 2.88 -11.90 7.23
C TRP A 35 3.69 -11.90 8.53
N GLN A 36 3.28 -12.74 9.50
CA GLN A 36 3.96 -12.88 10.79
C GLN A 36 5.17 -13.82 10.72
N ALA A 37 5.27 -14.68 9.69
CA ALA A 37 6.33 -15.67 9.58
C ALA A 37 7.69 -15.06 9.20
N SER A 38 7.71 -14.02 8.36
CA SER A 38 8.98 -13.38 7.98
C SER A 38 8.79 -11.97 7.41
N LEU A 39 9.03 -10.96 8.26
CA LEU A 39 9.10 -9.57 7.82
C LEU A 39 10.29 -9.29 6.91
N SER A 40 11.37 -10.06 7.04
CA SER A 40 12.59 -9.90 6.24
C SER A 40 12.44 -10.40 4.81
N ALA A 41 11.39 -11.20 4.54
CA ALA A 41 11.00 -11.66 3.21
C ALA A 41 9.88 -10.82 2.58
N THR A 42 9.63 -9.61 3.10
CA THR A 42 8.63 -8.69 2.54
C THR A 42 9.29 -7.70 1.57
N TYR A 43 8.75 -7.64 0.36
CA TYR A 43 9.02 -6.61 -0.61
C TYR A 43 8.07 -5.45 -0.37
N THR A 44 8.59 -4.23 -0.41
CA THR A 44 7.85 -2.98 -0.21
C THR A 44 7.96 -2.14 -1.48
N PHE A 45 6.82 -1.67 -1.98
CA PHE A 45 6.71 -0.82 -3.15
C PHE A 45 5.93 0.43 -2.81
N GLU A 46 6.54 1.58 -3.07
CA GLU A 46 5.93 2.89 -2.82
C GLU A 46 6.47 3.91 -3.82
N ILE A 47 5.77 5.03 -3.92
CA ILE A 47 6.32 6.25 -4.51
C ILE A 47 6.54 7.27 -3.40
N ILE A 48 7.67 7.96 -3.47
CA ILE A 48 8.06 9.00 -2.53
C ILE A 48 8.29 10.30 -3.28
N ARG A 49 8.00 11.42 -2.63
CA ARG A 49 8.30 12.74 -3.16
C ARG A 49 9.69 13.14 -2.71
N THR A 50 10.59 13.46 -3.66
CA THR A 50 11.90 13.99 -3.30
C THR A 50 11.80 15.44 -2.83
N PHE A 51 12.86 15.93 -2.21
CA PHE A 51 13.06 17.35 -1.98
C PHE A 51 14.20 17.80 -2.89
N ASP A 52 13.85 18.40 -4.03
CA ASP A 52 14.84 18.82 -5.02
C ASP A 52 15.58 20.10 -4.57
N ALA A 53 15.01 20.84 -3.62
CA ALA A 53 15.61 21.98 -2.92
C ALA A 53 14.96 22.16 -1.52
N PRO A 54 15.60 22.86 -0.57
CA PRO A 54 15.00 23.11 0.75
C PRO A 54 13.63 23.77 0.63
N GLY A 55 12.58 23.07 1.08
CA GLY A 55 11.21 23.58 1.13
C GLY A 55 10.43 23.55 -0.18
N LEU A 56 11.02 23.07 -1.30
CA LEU A 56 10.28 22.86 -2.54
C LEU A 56 9.99 21.38 -2.75
N PRO A 57 8.72 21.01 -3.03
CA PRO A 57 8.40 19.63 -3.35
C PRO A 57 9.09 19.23 -4.66
N GLY A 58 9.89 18.17 -4.59
CA GLY A 58 10.53 17.56 -5.74
C GLY A 58 9.61 16.61 -6.50
N ARG A 59 10.24 15.83 -7.39
CA ARG A 59 9.57 14.85 -8.24
C ARG A 59 9.19 13.59 -7.46
N TRP A 60 8.13 12.93 -7.93
CA TRP A 60 7.82 11.58 -7.45
C TRP A 60 8.82 10.57 -8.00
N GLN A 61 9.28 9.65 -7.14
CA GLN A 61 10.21 8.58 -7.48
C GLN A 61 9.75 7.26 -6.87
N ARG A 62 9.99 6.16 -7.59
CA ARG A 62 9.76 4.79 -7.09
C ARG A 62 10.78 4.46 -6.02
N SER A 63 10.34 3.91 -4.89
CA SER A 63 11.19 3.37 -3.82
C SER A 63 10.81 1.91 -3.60
N PHE A 64 11.56 1.00 -4.21
CA PHE A 64 11.31 -0.44 -4.13
C PHE A 64 12.41 -1.11 -3.33
N ARG A 65 12.03 -1.81 -2.26
CA ARG A 65 12.99 -2.37 -1.30
C ARG A 65 12.55 -3.75 -0.86
N LYS A 66 13.53 -4.56 -0.46
CA LYS A 66 13.31 -5.74 0.36
C LYS A 66 13.61 -5.34 1.80
N CYS A 67 12.58 -5.13 2.62
CA CYS A 67 12.73 -4.46 3.91
C CYS A 67 11.84 -5.03 5.01
N ASN A 68 12.33 -4.92 6.25
CA ASN A 68 11.54 -5.06 7.48
C ASN A 68 10.65 -3.80 7.65
N GLY A 69 9.47 -3.77 7.04
CA GLY A 69 8.51 -2.65 7.17
C GLY A 69 8.02 -2.40 8.61
N GLY A 70 8.16 -3.38 9.51
CA GLY A 70 7.61 -3.35 10.88
C GLY A 70 8.35 -2.48 11.90
N ASN A 71 9.50 -1.87 11.58
CA ASN A 71 10.30 -1.13 12.56
C ASN A 71 9.95 0.37 12.69
N SER A 72 9.01 0.88 11.91
CA SER A 72 8.57 2.27 12.01
C SER A 72 7.52 2.45 13.11
N ARG A 73 7.67 3.47 13.96
CA ARG A 73 6.63 3.87 14.92
C ARG A 73 5.33 4.34 14.25
N ALA A 74 5.38 4.67 12.96
CA ALA A 74 4.20 5.02 12.19
C ALA A 74 3.43 3.78 11.70
N PHE A 75 4.07 2.61 11.61
CA PHE A 75 3.44 1.39 11.11
C PHE A 75 2.26 0.98 12.00
N ARG A 76 1.15 0.57 11.39
CA ARG A 76 -0.07 0.14 12.09
C ARG A 76 -0.48 -1.28 11.76
N GLY A 77 -0.30 -1.72 10.52
CA GLY A 77 -0.69 -3.05 10.10
C GLY A 77 -0.73 -3.20 8.60
N ILE A 78 -1.22 -4.35 8.15
CA ILE A 78 -1.35 -4.70 6.74
C ILE A 78 -2.81 -5.00 6.45
N VAL A 79 -3.33 -4.47 5.35
CA VAL A 79 -4.58 -4.91 4.75
C VAL A 79 -4.22 -5.88 3.62
N GLU A 80 -4.34 -7.19 3.85
CA GLU A 80 -4.14 -8.21 2.80
C GLU A 80 -5.34 -8.15 1.85
N PHE A 81 -5.09 -8.05 0.55
CA PHE A 81 -6.15 -8.00 -0.46
C PHE A 81 -6.10 -9.15 -1.46
N ALA A 82 -4.97 -9.86 -1.57
CA ALA A 82 -4.85 -10.94 -2.54
C ALA A 82 -3.81 -11.99 -2.17
N GLN A 83 -4.01 -13.18 -2.75
CA GLN A 83 -3.04 -14.25 -2.83
C GLN A 83 -2.99 -14.73 -4.28
N THR A 84 -1.79 -14.99 -4.79
CA THR A 84 -1.59 -15.43 -6.19
C THR A 84 -0.54 -16.53 -6.27
N ASP A 85 -0.69 -17.43 -7.24
CA ASP A 85 0.29 -18.48 -7.53
C ASP A 85 1.37 -18.05 -8.55
N LEU A 86 1.31 -16.79 -9.02
CA LEU A 86 2.39 -16.19 -9.78
C LEU A 86 3.67 -16.11 -8.95
N ASP A 87 4.82 -16.18 -9.62
CA ASP A 87 6.11 -15.97 -8.97
C ASP A 87 6.33 -14.48 -8.62
N MET A 88 7.22 -14.23 -7.66
CA MET A 88 7.52 -12.88 -7.18
C MET A 88 8.09 -11.98 -8.29
N ASP A 89 8.87 -12.51 -9.24
CA ASP A 89 9.45 -11.70 -10.31
C ASP A 89 8.37 -11.23 -11.30
N SER A 90 7.38 -12.08 -11.58
CA SER A 90 6.20 -11.73 -12.38
C SER A 90 5.36 -10.65 -11.70
N VAL A 91 5.06 -10.80 -10.40
CA VAL A 91 4.34 -9.79 -9.61
C VAL A 91 5.10 -8.46 -9.60
N ARG A 92 6.42 -8.51 -9.34
CA ARG A 92 7.29 -7.33 -9.37
C ARG A 92 7.27 -6.64 -10.71
N ARG A 93 7.38 -7.38 -11.82
CA ARG A 93 7.40 -6.77 -13.16
C ARG A 93 6.17 -5.92 -13.43
N VAL A 94 4.99 -6.37 -12.97
CA VAL A 94 3.75 -5.60 -13.10
C VAL A 94 3.76 -4.37 -12.20
N ILE A 95 4.13 -4.50 -10.94
CA ILE A 95 4.17 -3.36 -10.00
C ILE A 95 5.19 -2.32 -10.47
N GLU A 96 6.38 -2.77 -10.86
CA GLU A 96 7.50 -1.92 -11.23
C GLU A 96 7.30 -1.25 -12.59
N SER A 97 6.38 -1.72 -13.45
CA SER A 97 6.04 -1.03 -14.71
C SER A 97 5.25 0.26 -14.49
N HIS A 98 4.63 0.44 -13.32
CA HIS A 98 3.83 1.63 -13.02
C HIS A 98 4.71 2.85 -12.78
N SER A 99 4.36 3.95 -13.45
CA SER A 99 5.07 5.22 -13.35
C SER A 99 4.97 5.82 -11.94
N ALA A 100 6.01 6.52 -11.51
CA ALA A 100 5.94 7.30 -10.26
C ALA A 100 5.19 8.62 -10.45
N THR A 101 5.04 9.11 -11.68
CA THR A 101 4.37 10.38 -11.97
C THR A 101 2.90 10.17 -12.27
N ASP A 102 2.10 11.19 -11.99
CA ASP A 102 0.70 11.24 -12.40
C ASP A 102 0.61 11.34 -13.93
N GLU A 103 0.02 10.33 -14.57
CA GLU A 103 -0.22 10.28 -16.01
C GLU A 103 -1.67 10.64 -16.36
N GLY A 104 -2.36 11.36 -15.46
CA GLY A 104 -3.75 11.77 -15.60
C GLY A 104 -4.72 10.75 -14.99
N TRP A 105 -4.31 10.05 -13.94
CA TRP A 105 -5.16 9.09 -13.24
C TRP A 105 -6.18 9.83 -12.37
N ARG A 106 -7.47 9.71 -12.71
CA ARG A 106 -8.53 10.66 -12.27
C ARG A 106 -9.36 10.21 -11.08
N ILE A 107 -9.06 9.07 -10.44
CA ILE A 107 -9.79 8.67 -9.23
C ILE A 107 -9.46 9.71 -8.15
N GLN A 108 -10.49 10.42 -7.67
CA GLN A 108 -10.35 11.49 -6.68
C GLN A 108 -10.04 10.88 -5.31
N GLY A 109 -8.78 10.54 -5.08
CA GLY A 109 -8.24 10.49 -3.72
C GLY A 109 -8.16 11.91 -3.14
N PRO A 110 -8.22 12.08 -1.81
CA PRO A 110 -8.42 13.38 -1.16
C PRO A 110 -7.38 14.46 -1.51
N ASN A 111 -6.23 14.10 -2.08
CA ASN A 111 -5.13 15.03 -2.37
C ASN A 111 -4.51 14.88 -3.79
N GLY A 112 -5.22 14.28 -4.76
CA GLY A 112 -4.65 14.00 -6.08
C GLY A 112 -3.60 12.88 -6.04
N TRP A 113 -2.49 13.02 -6.77
CA TRP A 113 -1.47 11.98 -6.84
C TRP A 113 -0.63 11.86 -5.56
N SER A 114 -0.65 10.66 -4.98
CA SER A 114 0.01 10.29 -3.73
C SER A 114 0.42 8.81 -3.79
N CYS A 115 1.16 8.35 -2.78
CA CYS A 115 1.46 6.93 -2.69
C CYS A 115 0.21 6.05 -2.54
N ALA A 116 -0.83 6.52 -1.84
CA ALA A 116 -2.08 5.79 -1.70
C ALA A 116 -2.81 5.62 -3.04
N THR A 117 -2.88 6.68 -3.85
CA THR A 117 -3.49 6.61 -5.19
C THR A 117 -2.65 5.78 -6.16
N TRP A 118 -1.32 5.83 -6.06
CA TRP A 118 -0.44 4.95 -6.85
C TRP A 118 -0.65 3.48 -6.50
N VAL A 119 -0.73 3.13 -5.21
CA VAL A 119 -1.04 1.76 -4.78
C VAL A 119 -2.41 1.32 -5.29
N LEU A 120 -3.42 2.19 -5.19
CA LEU A 120 -4.76 1.90 -5.71
C LEU A 120 -4.76 1.65 -7.23
N CYS A 121 -4.01 2.45 -7.99
CA CYS A 121 -3.82 2.23 -9.44
C CYS A 121 -3.21 0.84 -9.71
N VAL A 122 -2.15 0.48 -9.00
CA VAL A 122 -1.51 -0.85 -9.13
C VAL A 122 -2.49 -1.98 -8.78
N MET A 123 -3.28 -1.83 -7.72
CA MET A 123 -4.28 -2.84 -7.32
C MET A 123 -5.32 -3.08 -8.42
N LEU A 124 -5.83 -2.02 -9.05
CA LEU A 124 -6.79 -2.14 -10.14
C LEU A 124 -6.16 -2.81 -11.37
N THR A 125 -4.92 -2.48 -11.73
CA THR A 125 -4.22 -3.16 -12.84
C THR A 125 -3.97 -4.64 -12.54
N LEU A 126 -3.63 -5.00 -11.30
CA LEU A 126 -3.50 -6.40 -10.90
C LEU A 126 -4.84 -7.15 -11.01
N GLU A 127 -5.96 -6.50 -10.70
CA GLU A 127 -7.31 -7.06 -10.87
C GLU A 127 -7.68 -7.21 -12.35
N GLU A 128 -7.43 -6.20 -13.19
CA GLU A 128 -7.64 -6.25 -14.64
C GLU A 128 -6.83 -7.38 -15.32
N MET A 129 -5.68 -7.73 -14.73
CA MET A 129 -4.83 -8.84 -15.15
C MET A 129 -5.28 -10.20 -14.60
N ALA A 130 -6.42 -10.27 -13.90
CA ALA A 130 -6.95 -11.45 -13.23
C ALA A 130 -5.96 -12.10 -12.24
N ILE A 131 -5.10 -11.30 -11.61
CA ILE A 131 -4.17 -11.77 -10.57
C ILE A 131 -4.93 -12.02 -9.27
N PHE A 132 -6.00 -11.27 -9.05
CA PHE A 132 -7.01 -11.46 -8.02
C PHE A 132 -8.31 -10.81 -8.45
N ASP A 133 -9.42 -11.16 -7.78
CA ASP A 133 -10.74 -10.63 -8.10
C ASP A 133 -11.18 -9.64 -7.01
N LEU A 134 -11.65 -8.46 -7.45
CA LEU A 134 -12.44 -7.57 -6.61
C LEU A 134 -13.94 -7.87 -6.80
N PRO A 135 -14.81 -7.52 -5.84
CA PRO A 135 -16.25 -7.64 -6.04
C PRO A 135 -16.72 -6.76 -7.21
N ASP A 136 -17.60 -7.28 -8.06
CA ASP A 136 -18.11 -6.61 -9.27
C ASP A 136 -18.72 -5.21 -9.03
N ASN A 137 -19.18 -4.95 -7.80
CA ASN A 137 -19.82 -3.69 -7.39
C ASN A 137 -18.86 -2.70 -6.72
N LEU A 138 -17.57 -3.03 -6.61
CA LEU A 138 -16.61 -2.24 -5.87
C LEU A 138 -15.96 -1.18 -6.76
N THR A 139 -16.30 0.09 -6.52
CA THR A 139 -15.64 1.20 -7.22
C THR A 139 -14.24 1.46 -6.65
N PRO A 140 -13.34 2.12 -7.40
CA PRO A 140 -12.04 2.54 -6.87
C PRO A 140 -12.12 3.39 -5.60
N GLU A 141 -13.13 4.27 -5.51
CA GLU A 141 -13.38 5.09 -4.31
C GLU A 141 -13.82 4.21 -3.13
N MET A 142 -14.68 3.22 -3.37
CA MET A 142 -15.08 2.26 -2.33
C MET A 142 -13.89 1.42 -1.86
N LEU A 143 -12.98 1.05 -2.77
CA LEU A 143 -11.73 0.35 -2.41
C LEU A 143 -10.85 1.23 -1.53
N TYR A 144 -10.69 2.50 -1.93
CA TYR A 144 -9.93 3.48 -1.18
C TYR A 144 -10.45 3.64 0.25
N ASP A 145 -11.77 3.87 0.38
CA ASP A 145 -12.45 4.05 1.64
C ASP A 145 -12.41 2.78 2.51
N SER A 146 -12.45 1.60 1.88
CA SER A 146 -12.35 0.32 2.60
C SER A 146 -10.98 0.15 3.27
N ILE A 147 -9.89 0.43 2.55
CA ILE A 147 -8.53 0.35 3.10
C ILE A 147 -8.34 1.41 4.19
N LEU A 148 -8.80 2.64 3.97
CA LEU A 148 -8.76 3.69 5.00
C LEU A 148 -9.55 3.29 6.24
N GLY A 149 -10.76 2.75 6.07
CA GLY A 149 -11.62 2.29 7.14
C GLY A 149 -10.93 1.24 8.02
N GLU A 150 -10.28 0.25 7.40
CA GLU A 150 -9.50 -0.74 8.15
C GLU A 150 -8.28 -0.12 8.84
N GLY A 151 -7.60 0.84 8.20
CA GLY A 151 -6.53 1.61 8.83
C GLY A 151 -6.98 2.32 10.11
N TYR A 152 -8.10 3.03 10.07
CA TYR A 152 -8.66 3.70 11.25
C TYR A 152 -9.10 2.70 12.32
N ARG A 153 -9.69 1.56 11.95
CA ARG A 153 -10.05 0.50 12.91
C ARG A 153 -8.82 -0.02 13.66
N ILE A 154 -7.71 -0.26 12.96
CA ILE A 154 -6.45 -0.70 13.59
C ILE A 154 -5.92 0.37 14.56
N VAL A 155 -5.91 1.65 14.15
CA VAL A 155 -5.45 2.76 14.99
C VAL A 155 -6.33 2.93 16.22
N MET A 156 -7.65 2.93 16.06
CA MET A 156 -8.60 3.16 17.17
C MET A 156 -8.63 2.01 18.17
N ALA A 157 -8.44 0.77 17.71
CA ALA A 157 -8.38 -0.39 18.58
C ALA A 157 -7.08 -0.45 19.43
N ASN A 158 -6.12 0.47 19.23
CA ASN A 158 -4.81 0.47 19.89
C ASN A 158 -4.14 -0.92 19.84
N VAL A 159 -4.28 -1.61 18.70
CA VAL A 159 -3.73 -2.95 18.53
C VAL A 159 -2.21 -2.89 18.65
N PRO A 160 -1.57 -3.76 19.44
CA PRO A 160 -0.12 -3.87 19.47
C PRO A 160 0.42 -4.09 18.06
N SER A 161 1.53 -3.44 17.71
CA SER A 161 2.19 -3.66 16.41
C SER A 161 2.89 -5.02 16.31
N ASN A 162 2.95 -5.78 17.41
CA ASN A 162 3.52 -7.12 17.48
C ASN A 162 2.57 -8.06 18.28
N PRO A 163 2.03 -9.13 17.66
CA PRO A 163 2.22 -9.52 16.25
C PRO A 163 1.62 -8.48 15.30
N ILE A 164 2.08 -8.46 14.05
CA ILE A 164 1.59 -7.51 13.04
C ILE A 164 0.07 -7.66 12.89
N PRO A 165 -0.70 -6.58 13.05
CA PRO A 165 -2.11 -6.56 12.73
C PRO A 165 -2.27 -6.78 11.21
N VAL A 166 -2.90 -7.88 10.83
CA VAL A 166 -3.29 -8.16 9.45
C VAL A 166 -4.80 -8.23 9.41
N VAL A 167 -5.40 -7.46 8.53
CA VAL A 167 -6.82 -7.50 8.23
C VAL A 167 -6.99 -7.93 6.79
N GLN A 168 -7.93 -8.83 6.52
CA GLN A 168 -8.31 -9.18 5.15
C GLN A 168 -9.22 -8.08 4.63
N LEU A 169 -8.94 -7.57 3.43
CA LEU A 169 -9.83 -6.65 2.73
C LEU A 169 -11.17 -7.36 2.55
N ALA A 170 -12.17 -6.95 3.33
CA ALA A 170 -13.50 -7.50 3.21
C ALA A 170 -14.12 -6.96 1.90
N ALA A 171 -14.42 -7.87 0.98
CA ALA A 171 -15.43 -7.63 -0.04
C ALA A 171 -16.75 -7.27 0.69
N ARG A 172 -17.12 -5.99 0.70
CA ARG A 172 -18.42 -5.55 1.25
C ARG A 172 -19.43 -5.38 0.14
#